data_AF-A0A7R6YUT7-F1
#
_entry.id   AF-A0A7R6YUT7-F1
#
_cell.length_a   1.000
_cell.length_b   1.000
_cell.length_c   1.000
_cell.angle_alpha   90.00
_cell.angle_beta   90.00
_cell.angle_gamma   90.00
#
_symmetry.space_group_name_H-M   'P 1'
#
loop_
_entity.id
_entity.type
_entity.pdbx_description
1 polymer ?
#
loop_
_entity_poly.entity_id
_entity_poly.type
_entity_poly.pdbx_seq_one_letter_code
_entity_poly.pdbx_strand_id
1 'polypeptide(L)'
;MPDLVPEDSLPNVDKDQFRPIDLRALLDVPRSIQKPRVLMLYGSLRERSYSRLATEEAARILRRLGAEVRIYNPACRCRIRPRPIMPKSRNCEICRSGRKRRSGARRSGMAR
;
A
#
# COMPACT_ATOMS: atom_id res chain seq x y z
N MET A 1 0.19 -50.09 1.31
CA MET A 1 1.39 -49.71 0.55
C MET A 1 1.03 -48.43 -0.19
N PRO A 2 1.45 -47.24 0.26
CA PRO A 2 1.24 -46.03 -0.54
C PRO A 2 2.25 -46.03 -1.69
N ASP A 3 1.76 -45.73 -2.88
CA ASP A 3 2.52 -45.71 -4.13
C ASP A 3 3.72 -44.77 -4.02
N LEU A 4 4.90 -45.31 -4.31
CA LEU A 4 6.15 -44.57 -4.43
C LEU A 4 6.11 -43.75 -5.72
N VAL A 5 5.47 -42.59 -5.67
CA VAL A 5 5.58 -41.60 -6.74
C VAL A 5 7.04 -41.13 -6.75
N PRO A 6 7.80 -41.30 -7.85
CA PRO A 6 9.17 -40.79 -7.93
C PRO A 6 9.20 -39.30 -7.58
N GLU A 7 10.21 -38.83 -6.84
CA GLU A 7 10.26 -37.44 -6.34
C GLU A 7 10.13 -36.39 -7.46
N ASP A 8 10.55 -36.73 -8.67
CA ASP A 8 10.50 -35.86 -9.86
C ASP A 8 9.26 -36.08 -10.74
N SER A 9 8.30 -36.91 -10.29
CA SER A 9 7.08 -37.18 -11.06
C SER A 9 6.05 -36.06 -10.86
N LEU A 10 5.58 -35.52 -11.98
CA LEU A 10 4.57 -34.46 -12.02
C LEU A 10 3.27 -34.99 -12.66
N PRO A 11 2.50 -35.86 -11.98
CA PRO A 11 1.36 -36.56 -12.57
C PRO A 11 0.20 -35.63 -12.98
N ASN A 12 0.11 -34.46 -12.34
CA ASN A 12 -0.95 -33.48 -12.61
C ASN A 12 -0.53 -32.40 -13.62
N VAL A 13 0.69 -32.49 -14.16
CA VAL A 13 1.23 -31.50 -15.11
C VAL A 13 1.11 -32.05 -16.52
N ASP A 14 0.50 -31.26 -17.40
CA ASP A 14 0.54 -31.50 -18.83
C ASP A 14 1.98 -31.28 -19.35
N LYS A 15 2.60 -32.37 -19.82
CA LYS A 15 4.00 -32.40 -20.24
C LYS A 15 4.26 -31.49 -21.44
N ASP A 16 3.26 -31.30 -22.31
CA ASP A 16 3.43 -30.50 -23.52
C ASP A 16 3.49 -28.98 -23.22
N GLN A 17 3.00 -28.57 -22.05
CA GLN A 17 3.05 -27.18 -21.56
C GLN A 17 4.26 -26.92 -20.65
N PHE A 18 4.87 -27.98 -20.10
CA PHE A 18 6.01 -27.89 -19.18
C PHE A 18 7.33 -27.84 -19.94
N ARG A 19 7.58 -26.69 -20.58
CA ARG A 19 8.79 -26.47 -21.37
C ARG A 19 10.00 -26.17 -20.47
N PRO A 20 11.20 -26.66 -20.82
CA PRO A 20 12.43 -26.27 -20.14
C PRO A 20 12.72 -24.78 -20.35
N ILE A 21 13.50 -24.19 -19.43
CA ILE A 21 13.91 -22.79 -19.52
C ILE A 21 14.83 -22.63 -20.73
N ASP A 22 14.41 -21.84 -21.71
CA ASP A 22 15.23 -21.44 -22.85
C ASP A 22 16.01 -20.16 -22.52
N LEU A 23 17.30 -20.31 -22.24
CA LEU A 23 18.18 -19.20 -21.89
C LEU A 23 18.42 -18.24 -23.07
N ARG A 24 18.39 -18.73 -24.31
CA ARG A 24 18.57 -17.87 -25.49
C ARG A 24 17.35 -16.98 -25.66
N ALA A 25 16.15 -17.55 -25.55
CA ALA A 25 14.91 -16.78 -25.60
C ALA A 25 14.80 -15.72 -24.49
N LEU A 26 15.50 -15.88 -23.36
CA LEU A 26 15.51 -14.92 -22.26
C LEU A 26 16.56 -13.81 -22.44
N LEU A 27 17.76 -14.16 -22.93
CA LEU A 27 18.92 -13.26 -22.94
C LEU A 27 19.11 -12.54 -24.28
N ASP A 28 18.72 -13.16 -25.40
CA ASP A 28 18.93 -12.62 -26.75
C ASP A 28 17.78 -11.71 -27.21
N VAL A 29 16.86 -11.36 -26.30
CA VAL A 29 15.77 -10.43 -26.61
C VAL A 29 16.34 -9.02 -26.82
N PRO A 30 15.98 -8.32 -27.91
CA PRO A 30 16.39 -6.95 -28.13
C PRO A 30 16.01 -6.08 -26.93
N ARG A 31 17.00 -5.34 -26.39
CA ARG A 31 16.73 -4.41 -25.29
C ARG A 31 15.77 -3.32 -25.76
N SER A 32 14.71 -3.11 -25.00
CA SER A 32 13.77 -2.03 -25.27
C SER A 32 14.48 -0.67 -25.18
N ILE A 33 14.35 0.14 -26.23
CA ILE A 33 14.83 1.53 -26.28
C ILE A 33 13.84 2.48 -25.57
N GLN A 34 12.63 2.00 -25.27
CA GLN A 34 11.60 2.80 -24.63
C GLN A 34 11.95 3.11 -23.17
N LYS A 35 11.51 4.28 -22.70
CA LYS A 35 11.66 4.65 -21.28
C LYS A 35 10.97 3.60 -20.39
N PRO A 36 11.60 3.13 -19.31
CA PRO A 36 10.97 2.23 -18.35
C PRO A 36 9.69 2.86 -17.78
N ARG A 37 8.55 2.16 -17.89
CA ARG A 37 7.25 2.66 -17.44
C ARG A 37 6.97 2.10 -16.05
N VAL A 38 6.97 2.96 -15.04
CA VAL A 38 6.80 2.58 -13.63
C VAL A 38 5.50 3.15 -13.08
N LEU A 39 4.62 2.28 -12.61
CA LEU A 39 3.42 2.65 -11.86
C LEU A 39 3.72 2.57 -10.36
N MET A 40 3.50 3.66 -9.65
CA MET A 40 3.70 3.73 -8.21
C MET A 40 2.37 3.77 -7.45
N LEU A 41 2.29 2.96 -6.40
CA LEU A 41 1.12 2.81 -5.54
C LEU A 41 1.49 3.15 -4.09
N TYR A 42 0.59 3.78 -3.36
CA TYR A 42 0.76 4.04 -1.92
C TYR A 42 -0.43 3.50 -1.11
N GLY A 43 -0.14 2.96 0.08
CA GLY A 43 -1.11 2.23 0.90
C GLY A 43 -1.85 3.05 1.96
N SER A 44 -1.75 4.39 1.96
CA SER A 44 -2.37 5.22 3.00
C SER A 44 -3.08 6.44 2.43
N LEU A 45 -4.34 6.61 2.84
CA LEU A 45 -5.24 7.70 2.47
C LEU A 45 -5.31 8.81 3.55
N ARG A 46 -4.45 8.73 4.56
CA ARG A 46 -4.36 9.77 5.60
C ARG A 46 -3.89 11.08 4.97
N GLU A 47 -4.31 12.19 5.56
CA GLU A 47 -3.91 13.55 5.15
C GLU A 47 -2.39 13.69 5.05
N ARG A 48 -1.66 13.26 6.09
CA ARG A 48 -0.20 13.09 6.08
C ARG A 48 0.14 11.62 5.95
N SER A 49 0.65 11.24 4.79
CA SER A 49 1.01 9.87 4.46
C SER A 49 2.48 9.83 4.05
N TYR A 50 3.34 9.26 4.89
CA TYR A 50 4.76 9.12 4.59
C TYR A 50 5.01 8.25 3.36
N SER A 51 4.19 7.22 3.13
CA SER A 51 4.28 6.41 1.92
C SER A 51 3.93 7.20 0.67
N ARG A 52 2.97 8.13 0.73
CA ARG A 52 2.68 9.05 -0.38
C ARG A 52 3.84 10.01 -0.63
N LEU A 53 4.41 10.62 0.41
CA LEU A 53 5.57 11.52 0.27
C LEU A 53 6.80 10.77 -0.29
N ALA A 54 7.12 9.59 0.24
CA ALA A 54 8.20 8.76 -0.28
C ALA A 54 7.97 8.35 -1.74
N THR A 55 6.72 8.06 -2.10
CA THR A 55 6.33 7.76 -3.49
C THR A 55 6.56 8.97 -4.40
N GLU A 56 6.21 10.17 -3.95
CA GLU A 56 6.43 11.42 -4.70
C GLU A 56 7.93 11.70 -4.91
N GLU A 57 8.77 11.52 -3.89
CA GLU A 57 10.22 11.70 -4.01
C GLU A 57 10.88 10.63 -4.89
N ALA A 58 10.52 9.36 -4.72
CA ALA A 58 11.02 8.28 -5.58
C ALA A 58 10.60 8.49 -7.05
N ALA A 59 9.40 9.03 -7.31
CA ALA A 59 8.99 9.41 -8.66
C ALA A 59 9.89 10.50 -9.27
N ARG A 60 10.37 11.46 -8.47
CA ARG A 60 11.32 12.49 -8.96
C ARG A 60 12.65 11.87 -9.34
N ILE A 61 13.18 10.98 -8.50
CA ILE A 61 14.43 10.25 -8.78
C ILE A 61 14.30 9.45 -10.07
N LEU A 62 13.25 8.64 -10.19
CA LEU A 62 13.01 7.78 -11.35
C LEU A 62 12.84 8.58 -12.66
N ARG A 63 12.14 9.71 -12.61
CA ARG A 63 12.03 10.61 -13.77
C ARG A 63 13.40 11.18 -14.16
N ARG A 64 14.24 11.54 -13.18
CA ARG A 64 15.61 12.04 -13.43
C ARG A 64 16.51 10.98 -14.05
N LEU A 65 16.27 9.71 -13.73
CA LEU A 65 16.92 8.53 -14.32
C LEU A 65 16.36 8.14 -15.70
N GLY A 66 15.35 8.85 -16.22
CA GLY A 66 14.81 8.64 -17.57
C GLY A 66 13.58 7.74 -17.64
N ALA A 67 12.98 7.36 -16.51
CA ALA A 67 11.77 6.55 -16.47
C ALA A 67 10.49 7.39 -16.69
N GLU A 68 9.47 6.80 -17.30
CA GLU A 68 8.10 7.35 -17.30
C GLU A 68 7.38 6.87 -16.03
N VAL A 69 7.04 7.79 -15.12
CA VAL A 69 6.46 7.46 -13.82
C VAL A 69 5.06 8.02 -13.65
N ARG A 70 4.10 7.14 -13.32
CA ARG A 70 2.72 7.48 -12.98
C ARG A 70 2.43 7.07 -11.53
N ILE A 71 1.74 7.93 -10.78
CA ILE A 71 1.33 7.66 -9.40
C ILE A 71 -0.18 7.46 -9.40
N TYR A 72 -0.66 6.34 -8.85
CA TYR A 72 -2.08 6.08 -8.68
C TYR A 72 -2.60 6.69 -7.36
N ASN A 73 -3.74 7.39 -7.42
CA ASN A 73 -4.42 7.88 -6.23
C ASN A 73 -5.57 6.93 -5.82
N PRO A 74 -5.44 6.17 -4.71
CA PRO A 74 -6.47 5.24 -4.26
C PRO A 74 -7.69 5.93 -3.65
N ALA A 75 -7.63 7.23 -3.32
CA ALA A 75 -8.75 7.95 -2.72
C ALA A 75 -9.97 8.02 -3.67
N CYS A 76 -9.72 7.98 -4.99
CA CYS A 76 -10.76 8.07 -6.01
C CYS A 76 -11.59 6.80 -6.20
N ARG A 77 -11.36 5.72 -5.43
CA ARG A 77 -12.17 4.48 -5.50
C ARG A 77 -13.09 4.25 -4.27
N CYS A 78 -13.10 5.15 -3.28
CA CYS A 78 -14.04 5.06 -2.17
C CYS A 78 -15.33 5.84 -2.45
N ARG A 79 -16.35 5.14 -2.96
CA ARG A 79 -17.76 5.55 -2.92
C ARG A 79 -18.36 5.41 -1.51
N ILE A 80 -17.55 5.67 -0.48
CA ILE A 80 -17.94 5.75 0.94
C ILE A 80 -17.49 7.14 1.38
N ARG A 81 -18.44 8.06 1.53
CA ARG A 81 -18.23 9.48 1.85
C ARG A 81 -17.12 9.68 2.88
N PRO A 82 -15.93 10.20 2.51
CA PRO A 82 -14.97 10.63 3.51
C PRO A 82 -15.53 11.91 4.14
N ARG A 83 -15.76 11.89 5.47
CA ARG A 83 -15.97 13.14 6.22
C ARG A 83 -14.76 14.05 5.97
N PRO A 84 -14.95 15.36 5.81
CA PRO A 84 -13.85 16.28 5.55
C PRO A 84 -12.84 16.18 6.70
N ILE A 85 -11.57 15.98 6.33
CA ILE A 85 -10.46 16.00 7.27
C ILE A 85 -10.26 17.46 7.67
N MET A 86 -10.84 17.84 8.81
CA MET A 86 -10.61 19.16 9.40
C MET A 86 -9.21 19.19 10.04
N PRO A 87 -8.41 20.25 9.79
CA PRO A 87 -7.13 20.39 10.47
C PRO A 87 -7.39 20.57 11.96
N LYS A 88 -6.86 19.66 12.79
CA LYS A 88 -6.88 19.79 14.25
C LYS A 88 -5.94 20.92 14.68
N SER A 89 -6.34 22.17 14.46
CA SER A 89 -5.74 23.31 15.14
C SER A 89 -6.22 23.30 16.59
N ARG A 90 -5.31 23.54 17.54
CA ARG A 90 -5.58 23.54 18.99
C ARG A 90 -6.59 24.61 19.44
N ASN A 91 -7.10 25.42 18.51
CA ASN A 91 -8.07 26.49 18.72
C ASN A 91 -9.47 26.20 18.14
N CYS A 92 -9.74 24.98 17.65
CA CYS A 92 -11.08 24.63 17.18
C CYS A 92 -12.11 24.61 18.34
N GLU A 93 -13.18 25.39 18.21
CA GLU A 93 -14.28 25.49 19.19
C GLU A 93 -14.96 24.14 19.48
N ILE A 94 -14.98 23.22 18.52
CA ILE A 94 -15.54 21.85 18.67
C ILE A 94 -14.73 21.01 19.68
N CYS A 95 -13.39 21.19 19.74
CA CYS A 95 -12.58 20.56 20.78
C CYS A 95 -12.74 21.25 22.15
N ARG A 96 -13.09 22.54 22.18
CA ARG A 96 -13.36 23.26 23.45
C ARG A 96 -14.71 22.86 24.05
N SER A 97 -15.74 22.65 23.23
CA SER A 97 -17.07 22.24 23.70
C SER A 97 -17.15 20.78 24.15
N GLY A 98 -16.22 19.92 23.71
CA GLY A 98 -16.12 18.51 24.15
C GLY A 98 -15.49 18.27 25.53
N ARG A 99 -15.07 19.32 26.25
CA ARG A 99 -14.37 19.21 27.56
C ARG A 99 -15.28 19.57 28.76
N LYS A 100 -16.59 19.34 28.67
CA LYS A 100 -17.52 19.35 29.81
C LYS A 100 -18.41 18.12 29.79
N ARG A 101 -17.99 17.05 30.50
CA ARG A 101 -18.81 16.09 31.27
C ARG A 101 -17.95 14.91 31.74
N ARG A 102 -17.09 15.17 32.72
CA ARG A 102 -16.66 14.17 33.74
C ARG A 102 -16.52 14.89 35.09
N SER A 103 -17.63 15.46 35.56
CA SER A 103 -17.94 15.50 37.00
C SER A 103 -18.33 14.06 37.35
N GLY A 104 -17.71 13.34 38.28
CA GLY A 104 -17.26 13.76 39.59
C GLY A 104 -18.07 12.93 40.60
N ALA A 105 -17.63 11.70 40.88
CA ALA A 105 -18.11 10.89 41.99
C ALA A 105 -16.89 10.33 42.73
N ARG A 106 -16.25 11.21 43.51
CA ARG A 106 -15.44 10.79 44.66
C ARG A 106 -16.38 10.74 45.86
N ARG A 107 -16.61 9.55 46.42
CA ARG A 107 -17.04 9.39 47.81
C ARG A 107 -15.90 8.68 48.53
N SER A 108 -15.10 9.43 49.25
CA SER A 108 -14.28 8.96 50.38
C SER A 108 -14.99 9.43 51.66
N GLY A 109 -15.15 8.55 52.64
CA GLY A 109 -16.08 8.71 53.77
C GLY A 109 -15.52 9.32 55.06
N MET A 110 -16.19 8.93 56.16
CA MET A 110 -15.83 8.95 57.58
C MET A 110 -16.39 10.06 58.50
N ALA A 111 -17.03 9.60 59.58
CA ALA A 111 -17.21 10.18 60.93
C ALA A 111 -18.10 11.43 61.13
N ARG A 112 -19.26 11.21 61.75
CA ARG A 112 -19.59 11.63 63.14
C ARG A 112 -20.54 10.61 63.75
#